data_AF-A0A3S1CTU0-F1
#
_entry.id   AF-A0A3S1CTU0-F1
#
_cell.length_a   1.000
_cell.length_b   1.000
_cell.length_c   1.000
_cell.angle_alpha   90.00
_cell.angle_beta   90.00
_cell.angle_gamma   90.00
#
_symmetry.space_group_name_H-M   'P 1'
#
loop_
_entity.id
_entity.type
_entity.pdbx_description
1 polymer ?
#
loop_
_entity_poly.entity_id
_entity_poly.type
_entity_poly.pdbx_seq_one_letter_code
_entity_poly.pdbx_strand_id
1 'polypeptide(L)'
;MTAFDSLVATTDWEPDDIEGIYRQRIQTFVNALHGAFTPTNITFEWKSTTIAQLALTFNERRHSIKLQFRGQSLDDNKFFAFIQQIIQENNSEGKFYPVYEESYSIGYIFLNDLQKAMLEQESNILNFG
;
A
#
# COMPACT_ATOMS: atom_id res chain seq x y z
N MET A 1 20.43 -0.49 -9.53
CA MET A 1 19.11 -0.87 -8.97
C MET A 1 18.34 0.32 -8.37
N THR A 2 18.81 1.56 -8.50
CA THR A 2 18.20 2.76 -7.89
C THR A 2 16.95 3.31 -8.57
N ALA A 3 16.55 2.80 -9.75
CA ALA A 3 15.39 3.30 -10.48
C ALA A 3 14.03 2.84 -9.90
N PHE A 4 14.03 1.81 -9.05
CA PHE A 4 12.82 1.19 -8.50
C PHE A 4 12.65 1.37 -7.00
N ASP A 5 13.63 1.93 -6.28
CA ASP A 5 13.54 2.16 -4.84
C ASP A 5 12.40 3.12 -4.47
N SER A 6 11.99 3.98 -5.42
CA SER A 6 10.84 4.86 -5.27
C SER A 6 9.52 4.24 -5.71
N LEU A 7 9.50 3.02 -6.23
CA LEU A 7 8.33 2.34 -6.80
C LEU A 7 7.89 1.10 -6.00
N VAL A 8 8.78 0.56 -5.16
CA VAL A 8 8.51 -0.63 -4.35
C VAL A 8 8.18 -0.22 -2.92
N ALA A 9 6.99 -0.58 -2.46
CA ALA A 9 6.63 -0.47 -1.05
C ALA A 9 7.01 -1.76 -0.32
N THR A 10 8.12 -1.75 0.40
CA THR A 10 8.49 -2.80 1.37
C THR A 10 8.08 -2.37 2.78
N THR A 11 7.81 -3.34 3.65
CA THR A 11 7.44 -3.05 5.03
C THR A 11 8.13 -4.02 5.96
N ASP A 12 9.05 -3.51 6.78
CA ASP A 12 9.56 -4.24 7.92
C ASP A 12 8.55 -4.13 9.07
N TRP A 13 8.21 -5.27 9.68
CA TRP A 13 7.25 -5.35 10.78
C TRP A 13 7.98 -5.29 12.13
N GLU A 14 7.67 -4.29 12.95
CA GLU A 14 8.12 -4.20 14.34
C GLU A 14 6.92 -4.14 15.33
N PRO A 15 6.79 -5.10 16.26
CA PRO A 15 5.69 -5.19 17.22
C PRO A 15 5.35 -3.95 18.05
N ASP A 16 6.34 -3.11 18.31
CA ASP A 16 6.30 -2.16 19.43
C ASP A 16 5.75 -0.79 19.05
N ASP A 17 5.52 -0.51 17.76
CA ASP A 17 4.91 0.74 17.26
C ASP A 17 4.01 0.52 16.03
N ILE A 18 2.86 -0.14 16.26
CA ILE A 18 1.88 -0.41 15.21
C ILE A 18 1.38 0.88 14.55
N GLU A 19 1.14 1.97 15.29
CA GLU A 19 0.69 3.24 14.69
C GLU A 19 1.78 3.84 13.79
N GLY A 20 3.03 3.91 14.27
CA GLY A 20 4.17 4.38 13.50
C GLY A 20 4.36 3.60 12.21
N ILE A 21 4.17 2.28 12.24
CA ILE A 21 4.21 1.43 11.04
C ILE A 21 3.15 1.84 10.03
N TYR A 22 1.90 2.13 10.42
CA TYR A 22 0.90 2.57 9.44
C TYR A 22 1.19 3.93 8.85
N ARG A 23 1.71 4.86 9.66
CA ARG A 23 2.13 6.16 9.14
C ARG A 23 3.28 6.00 8.14
N GLN A 24 4.28 5.19 8.48
CA GLN A 24 5.40 4.89 7.58
C GLN A 24 4.94 4.18 6.32
N ARG A 25 4.07 3.15 6.43
CA ARG A 25 3.47 2.47 5.30
C ARG A 25 2.78 3.47 4.39
N ILE A 26 1.84 4.26 4.90
CA ILE A 26 1.15 5.27 4.08
C ILE A 26 2.14 6.23 3.42
N GLN A 27 3.22 6.64 4.11
CA GLN A 27 4.25 7.47 3.51
C GLN A 27 4.99 6.75 2.36
N THR A 28 5.33 5.47 2.52
CA THR A 28 5.91 4.64 1.46
C THR A 28 4.99 4.57 0.25
N PHE A 29 3.68 4.41 0.46
CA PHE A 29 2.69 4.45 -0.60
C PHE A 29 2.64 5.80 -1.30
N VAL A 30 2.61 6.90 -0.55
CA VAL A 30 2.63 8.26 -1.11
C VAL A 30 3.84 8.46 -2.01
N ASN A 31 5.00 7.99 -1.57
CA ASN A 31 6.23 8.05 -2.35
C ASN A 31 6.11 7.20 -3.62
N ALA A 32 5.65 5.94 -3.50
CA ALA A 32 5.43 5.00 -4.62
C ALA A 32 4.41 5.48 -5.65
N LEU A 33 3.43 6.26 -5.20
CA LEU A 33 2.35 6.78 -6.04
C LEU A 33 2.70 8.10 -6.72
N HIS A 34 3.91 8.65 -6.51
CA HIS A 34 4.42 9.84 -7.20
C HIS A 34 3.42 11.02 -7.22
N GLY A 35 2.68 11.22 -6.13
CA GLY A 35 1.67 12.28 -6.03
C GLY A 35 0.25 11.90 -6.48
N ALA A 36 0.05 10.75 -7.12
CA ALA A 36 -1.28 10.21 -7.46
C ALA A 36 -2.11 9.85 -6.22
N PHE A 37 -1.45 9.74 -5.05
CA PHE A 37 -2.09 9.54 -3.77
C PHE A 37 -1.35 10.36 -2.72
N THR A 38 -2.02 11.38 -2.20
CA THR A 38 -1.49 12.32 -1.21
C THR A 38 -2.54 12.54 -0.12
N PRO A 39 -2.82 11.50 0.70
CA PRO A 39 -3.84 11.60 1.72
C PRO A 39 -3.39 12.54 2.84
N THR A 40 -4.37 13.20 3.46
CA THR A 40 -4.21 14.08 4.61
C THR A 40 -5.01 13.57 5.80
N ASN A 41 -4.84 14.19 6.98
CA ASN A 41 -5.63 13.90 8.18
C ASN A 41 -5.59 12.41 8.59
N ILE A 42 -4.45 11.75 8.45
CA ILE A 42 -4.31 10.32 8.73
C ILE A 42 -4.44 10.09 10.25
N THR A 43 -5.42 9.26 10.64
CA THR A 43 -5.68 8.88 12.03
C THR A 43 -5.70 7.37 12.16
N PHE A 44 -5.11 6.87 13.24
CA PHE A 44 -5.18 5.48 13.65
C PHE A 44 -5.72 5.44 15.07
N GLU A 45 -6.77 4.66 15.32
CA GLU A 45 -7.43 4.60 16.62
C GLU A 45 -7.81 3.18 16.99
N TRP A 46 -7.31 2.69 18.13
CA TRP A 46 -7.73 1.40 18.69
C TRP A 46 -9.17 1.47 19.17
N LYS A 47 -10.02 0.57 18.66
CA LYS A 47 -11.42 0.40 19.06
C LYS A 47 -11.60 -0.75 20.06
N SER A 48 -10.67 -1.70 20.05
CA SER A 48 -10.54 -2.76 21.04
C SER A 48 -9.11 -3.31 21.04
N THR A 49 -8.83 -4.33 21.85
CA THR A 49 -7.54 -5.04 21.87
C THR A 49 -7.17 -5.73 20.56
N THR A 50 -8.13 -5.92 19.64
CA THR A 50 -7.91 -6.62 18.37
C THR A 50 -8.45 -5.88 17.16
N ILE A 51 -8.96 -4.65 17.35
CA ILE A 51 -9.56 -3.86 16.28
C ILE A 51 -9.03 -2.44 16.34
N ALA A 52 -8.49 -1.97 15.22
CA ALA A 52 -8.18 -0.56 15.02
C ALA A 52 -8.97 0.01 13.84
N GLN A 53 -9.19 1.33 13.87
CA GLN A 53 -9.72 2.07 12.75
C GLN A 53 -8.62 2.94 12.16
N LEU A 54 -8.32 2.70 10.88
CA LEU A 54 -7.52 3.60 10.07
C LEU A 54 -8.48 4.52 9.30
N ALA A 55 -8.19 5.81 9.30
CA ALA A 55 -8.92 6.76 8.48
C ALA A 55 -7.99 7.83 7.91
N LEU A 56 -8.28 8.26 6.68
CA LEU A 56 -7.52 9.26 5.95
C LEU A 56 -8.44 10.06 5.03
N THR A 57 -8.00 11.24 4.64
CA THR A 57 -8.73 12.11 3.70
C THR A 57 -7.99 12.16 2.38
N PHE A 58 -8.65 11.87 1.28
CA PHE A 58 -8.09 11.97 -0.06
C PHE A 58 -9.13 12.59 -1.00
N ASN A 59 -8.72 13.56 -1.84
CA ASN A 59 -9.62 14.33 -2.70
C ASN A 59 -10.89 14.80 -1.97
N GLU A 60 -10.70 15.46 -0.82
CA GLU A 60 -11.77 16.02 0.04
C GLU A 60 -12.74 14.97 0.64
N ARG A 61 -12.53 13.67 0.39
CA ARG A 61 -13.35 12.59 0.91
C ARG A 61 -12.66 11.88 2.06
N ARG A 62 -13.43 11.57 3.11
CA ARG A 62 -12.96 10.79 4.25
C ARG A 62 -13.17 9.30 3.97
N HIS A 63 -12.08 8.53 4.01
CA HIS A 63 -12.11 7.09 3.87
C HIS A 63 -11.69 6.45 5.20
N SER A 64 -12.30 5.31 5.54
CA SER A 64 -11.90 4.56 6.73
C SER A 64 -12.09 3.05 6.58
N ILE A 65 -11.24 2.28 7.26
CA ILE A 65 -11.33 0.83 7.33
C ILE A 65 -11.13 0.36 8.78
N LYS A 66 -11.80 -0.73 9.13
CA LYS A 66 -11.52 -1.49 10.35
C LYS A 66 -10.50 -2.57 10.06
N LEU A 67 -9.39 -2.53 10.79
CA LEU A 67 -8.32 -3.50 10.72
C LEU A 67 -8.45 -4.44 11.92
N GLN A 68 -8.52 -5.74 11.64
CA GLN A 68 -8.60 -6.77 12.68
C GLN A 68 -7.24 -7.43 12.83
N PHE A 69 -6.76 -7.52 14.06
CA PHE A 69 -5.47 -8.08 14.43
C PHE A 69 -5.69 -9.46 15.04
N ARG A 70 -4.90 -10.45 14.58
CA ARG A 70 -4.80 -11.77 15.22
C ARG A 70 -3.39 -11.90 15.79
N GLY A 71 -3.23 -11.52 17.06
CA GLY A 71 -1.92 -11.34 17.66
C GLY A 71 -1.18 -10.18 17.00
N GLN A 72 0.05 -10.43 16.55
CA GLN A 72 0.92 -9.47 15.85
C GLN A 72 0.68 -9.44 14.33
N SER A 73 -0.20 -10.29 13.79
CA SER A 73 -0.39 -10.36 12.33
C SER A 73 -1.59 -9.54 11.89
N LEU A 74 -1.35 -8.65 10.93
CA LEU A 74 -2.39 -7.93 10.20
C LEU A 74 -2.91 -8.78 9.04
N ASP A 75 -4.19 -8.64 8.74
CA ASP A 75 -4.74 -8.95 7.42
C ASP A 75 -4.26 -7.89 6.40
N ASP A 76 -3.00 -8.02 5.97
CA ASP A 76 -2.35 -7.10 5.03
C ASP A 76 -3.20 -6.85 3.79
N ASN A 77 -3.85 -7.90 3.26
CA ASN A 77 -4.75 -7.83 2.12
C ASN A 77 -5.86 -6.78 2.27
N LYS A 78 -6.40 -6.58 3.48
CA LYS A 78 -7.44 -5.57 3.72
C LYS A 78 -6.89 -4.15 3.66
N PHE A 79 -5.69 -3.92 4.19
CA PHE A 79 -5.05 -2.61 4.12
C PHE A 79 -4.75 -2.26 2.65
N PHE A 80 -4.16 -3.18 1.89
CA PHE A 80 -3.88 -2.96 0.47
C PHE A 80 -5.16 -2.73 -0.35
N ALA A 81 -6.19 -3.57 -0.16
CA ALA A 81 -7.48 -3.41 -0.83
C ALA A 81 -8.11 -2.05 -0.54
N PHE A 82 -7.97 -1.54 0.69
CA PHE A 82 -8.45 -0.21 1.07
C PHE A 82 -7.73 0.90 0.31
N ILE A 83 -6.39 0.88 0.27
CA ILE A 83 -5.62 1.89 -0.49
C ILE A 83 -5.96 1.81 -1.98
N GLN A 84 -6.03 0.60 -2.56
CA GLN A 84 -6.39 0.40 -3.95
C GLN A 84 -7.80 0.91 -4.28
N GLN A 85 -8.78 0.67 -3.41
CA GLN A 85 -10.14 1.17 -3.58
C GLN A 85 -10.16 2.70 -3.63
N ILE A 86 -9.45 3.38 -2.72
CA ILE A 86 -9.38 4.85 -2.69
C ILE A 86 -8.80 5.38 -4.01
N ILE A 87 -7.77 4.73 -4.54
CA ILE A 87 -7.11 5.12 -5.78
C ILE A 87 -8.04 4.91 -7.00
N GLN A 88 -8.72 3.77 -7.07
CA GLN A 88 -9.66 3.44 -8.15
C GLN A 88 -10.86 4.39 -8.17
N GLU A 89 -11.41 4.75 -7.01
CA GLU A 89 -12.52 5.71 -6.87
C GLU A 89 -12.16 7.12 -7.36
N ASN A 90 -10.87 7.42 -7.51
CA ASN A 90 -10.35 8.74 -7.82
C ASN A 90 -9.64 8.83 -9.18
N ASN A 91 -9.86 7.86 -10.08
CA ASN A 91 -9.40 7.87 -11.47
C ASN A 91 -7.88 8.09 -11.64
N SER A 92 -7.04 7.52 -10.76
CA SER A 92 -5.63 7.43 -11.10
C SER A 92 -5.45 6.41 -12.23
N GLU A 93 -4.67 6.73 -13.25
CA GLU A 93 -4.41 5.83 -14.40
C GLU A 93 -3.55 4.59 -14.04
N GLY A 94 -3.33 4.30 -12.76
CA GLY A 94 -2.50 3.19 -12.30
C GLY A 94 -3.15 2.29 -11.27
N LYS A 95 -2.54 1.12 -11.06
CA LYS A 95 -2.94 0.12 -10.08
C LYS A 95 -1.73 -0.53 -9.42
N PHE A 96 -1.95 -1.09 -8.24
CA PHE A 96 -0.94 -1.87 -7.53
C PHE A 96 -0.85 -3.28 -8.11
N TYR A 97 0.38 -3.77 -8.25
CA TYR A 97 0.68 -5.14 -8.61
C TYR A 97 1.55 -5.75 -7.52
N PRO A 98 1.20 -6.95 -7.01
CA PRO A 98 2.09 -7.66 -6.11
C PRO A 98 3.36 -8.07 -6.86
N VAL A 99 4.50 -7.89 -6.19
CA VAL A 99 5.79 -8.40 -6.64
C VAL A 99 6.09 -9.66 -5.83
N TYR A 100 6.42 -10.76 -6.52
CA TYR A 100 6.68 -12.05 -5.88
C TYR A 100 8.15 -12.44 -5.96
N GLU A 101 8.68 -13.01 -4.88
CA GLU A 101 9.92 -13.78 -4.84
C GLU A 101 9.58 -15.20 -4.36
N GLU A 102 9.95 -16.21 -5.14
CA GLU A 102 9.76 -17.63 -4.80
C GLU A 102 8.34 -18.01 -4.29
N SER A 103 7.30 -17.36 -4.82
CA SER A 103 5.86 -17.50 -4.46
C SER A 103 5.36 -16.69 -3.27
N TYR A 104 6.21 -15.89 -2.63
CA TYR A 104 5.83 -14.96 -1.57
C TYR A 104 5.78 -13.53 -2.11
N SER A 105 4.73 -12.78 -1.75
CA SER A 105 4.71 -11.35 -2.08
C SER A 105 5.73 -10.64 -1.19
N ILE A 106 6.71 -9.99 -1.83
CA ILE A 106 7.77 -9.22 -1.14
C ILE A 106 7.46 -7.71 -1.08
N GLY A 107 6.39 -7.30 -1.76
CA GLY A 107 5.96 -5.91 -1.81
C GLY A 107 4.98 -5.66 -2.96
N TYR A 108 4.70 -4.38 -3.16
CA TYR A 108 3.79 -3.92 -4.21
C TYR A 108 4.44 -2.82 -5.02
N ILE A 109 4.17 -2.82 -6.33
CA ILE A 109 4.57 -1.78 -7.27
C ILE A 109 3.34 -1.09 -7.85
N PHE A 110 3.36 0.24 -7.91
CA PHE A 110 2.29 1.00 -8.57
C PHE A 110 2.69 1.33 -10.01
N LEU A 111 1.88 0.90 -10.98
CA LEU A 111 2.15 1.12 -12.39
C LEU A 111 0.88 1.54 -13.11
N ASN A 112 1.00 2.49 -14.05
CA ASN A 112 0.02 2.64 -15.11
C ASN A 112 0.20 1.56 -16.20
N ASP A 113 -0.76 1.45 -17.11
CA ASP A 113 -0.75 0.40 -18.14
C ASP A 113 0.50 0.48 -19.04
N LEU A 114 1.01 1.68 -19.32
CA LEU A 114 2.23 1.87 -20.12
C LEU A 114 3.48 1.40 -19.37
N GLN A 115 3.63 1.77 -18.11
CA GLN A 115 4.74 1.38 -17.25
C GLN A 115 4.77 -0.13 -17.02
N LYS A 116 3.60 -0.76 -16.84
CA LYS A 116 3.49 -2.22 -16.78
C LYS A 116 3.94 -2.87 -18.09
N ALA A 117 3.43 -2.40 -19.22
CA ALA A 117 3.78 -2.98 -20.52
C ALA A 117 5.29 -2.88 -20.80
N MET A 118 5.93 -1.77 -20.43
CA MET A 118 7.38 -1.60 -20.54
C MET A 118 8.13 -2.58 -19.63
N LEU A 119 7.72 -2.73 -18.36
CA LEU A 119 8.35 -3.64 -17.43
C LEU A 119 8.22 -5.11 -17.84
N GLU A 120 7.06 -5.52 -18.36
CA GLU A 120 6.84 -6.88 -18.87
C GLU A 120 7.69 -7.19 -20.11
N GLN A 121 8.04 -6.17 -20.90
CA GLN A 121 8.93 -6.34 -22.06
C GLN A 121 10.42 -6.40 -21.66
N GLU A 122 10.83 -5.64 -20.65
CA GLU A 122 12.23 -5.56 -20.21
C GLU A 122 12.61 -6.63 -19.18
N SER A 123 11.64 -7.14 -18.41
CA SER A 123 11.91 -8.04 -17.28
C SER A 123 11.41 -9.46 -17.55
N ASN A 124 12.33 -10.37 -17.90
CA ASN A 124 12.13 -11.83 -17.68
C ASN A 124 12.20 -12.23 -16.19
N ILE A 125 12.18 -11.27 -15.26
CA ILE A 125 12.60 -11.42 -13.86
C ILE A 125 11.46 -11.11 -12.87
N LEU A 126 10.45 -10.33 -13.26
CA LEU A 126 9.33 -9.96 -12.38
C LEU A 126 8.05 -10.64 -12.86
N ASN A 127 7.55 -11.58 -12.05
CA ASN A 127 6.24 -12.19 -12.27
C ASN A 127 5.16 -11.33 -11.58
N PHE A 128 4.30 -10.70 -12.38
CA PHE A 128 3.10 -10.04 -11.90
C PHE A 128 1.95 -11.06 -11.83
N GLY A 129 1.25 -11.10 -10.70
CA GLY A 129 0.05 -11.93 -10.51
C GLY A 129 -1.25 -11.14 -10.60
#